data_AF-M0B3S2-F1
#
_entry.id   AF-M0B3S2-F1
#
_cell.length_a   1.000
_cell.length_b   1.000
_cell.length_c   1.000
_cell.angle_alpha   90.00
_cell.angle_beta   90.00
_cell.angle_gamma   90.00
#
_symmetry.space_group_name_H-M   'P 1'
#
loop_
_entity.id
_entity.type
_entity.pdbx_description
1 polymer ?
#
loop_
_entity_poly.entity_id
_entity_poly.type
_entity_poly.pdbx_seq_one_letter_code
_entity_poly.pdbx_strand_id
1 'polypeptide(L)'
;MTRELEASPLFDGYRGSPAVDREAVAEAIVAVGDLVAEREAIREVEINPLLARPDGAVALDALVSLDGELHDDGDRRRDRRRNRS
;
A
#
# COMPACT_ATOMS: atom_id res chain seq x y z
N MET A 1 -4.73 14.65 11.52
CA MET A 1 -4.06 13.46 10.95
C MET A 1 -2.54 13.61 10.85
N THR A 2 -1.94 14.25 9.83
CA THR A 2 -0.45 14.28 9.71
C THR A 2 0.29 15.07 10.80
N ARG A 3 -0.41 15.96 11.52
CA ARG A 3 0.14 16.75 12.64
C ARG A 3 0.33 15.97 13.95
N GLU A 4 -0.25 14.78 14.06
CA GLU A 4 -0.20 13.95 15.28
C GLU A 4 0.92 12.90 15.26
N LEU A 5 1.63 12.77 14.13
CA LEU A 5 2.75 11.84 13.97
C LEU A 5 3.98 12.31 14.75
N GLU A 6 4.72 11.41 15.39
CA GLU A 6 6.01 11.76 16.02
C GLU A 6 7.00 12.35 14.99
N ALA A 7 6.92 11.88 13.75
CA ALA A 7 7.69 12.38 12.62
C ALA A 7 7.13 13.68 12.00
N SER A 8 6.06 14.28 12.56
CA SER A 8 5.43 15.47 11.96
C SER A 8 6.39 16.63 11.68
N PRO A 9 7.44 16.91 12.49
CA PRO A 9 8.41 17.96 12.18
C PRO A 9 9.17 17.75 10.86
N LEU A 10 9.31 16.52 10.37
CA LEU A 10 9.97 16.25 9.09
C LEU A 10 9.18 16.77 7.89
N PHE A 11 7.87 16.91 8.04
CA PHE A 11 7.01 17.48 7.00
C PHE A 11 7.18 19.00 6.88
N ASP A 12 7.68 19.69 7.91
CA ASP A 12 7.95 21.13 7.86
C ASP A 12 9.31 21.47 7.24
N GLY A 13 10.03 20.44 6.76
CA GLY A 13 11.38 20.53 6.25
C GLY A 13 12.41 20.26 7.33
N TYR A 14 13.47 19.54 6.98
CA TYR A 14 14.56 19.18 7.88
C TYR A 14 15.90 19.69 7.33
N ARG A 15 16.69 20.35 8.19
CA ARG A 15 18.03 20.91 7.88
C ARG A 15 18.11 21.71 6.58
N GLY A 16 17.20 22.67 6.38
CA GLY A 16 17.21 23.56 5.21
C GLY A 16 16.53 23.00 3.96
N SER A 17 15.99 21.78 4.04
CA SER A 17 15.09 21.25 3.01
C SER A 17 13.75 21.99 3.06
N PRO A 18 13.08 22.21 1.92
CA PRO A 18 11.76 22.82 1.92
C PRO A 18 10.73 21.92 2.63
N ALA A 19 9.68 22.53 3.16
CA ALA A 19 8.52 21.79 3.68
C ALA A 19 7.90 20.92 2.58
N VAL A 20 7.40 19.75 2.94
CA VAL A 20 6.69 18.88 2.00
C VAL A 20 5.24 19.32 1.88
N ASP A 21 4.61 18.96 0.78
CA ASP A 21 3.19 19.17 0.59
C ASP A 21 2.39 18.21 1.49
N ARG A 22 2.00 18.72 2.66
CA ARG A 22 1.20 17.97 3.64
C ARG A 22 -0.19 17.62 3.12
N GLU A 23 -0.74 18.44 2.22
CA GLU A 23 -2.08 18.21 1.67
C GLU A 23 -2.01 17.05 0.67
N ALA A 24 -1.02 17.04 -0.22
CA ALA A 24 -0.82 15.93 -1.15
C ALA A 24 -0.62 14.57 -0.45
N VAL A 25 0.04 14.56 0.72
CA VAL A 25 0.15 13.35 1.54
C VAL A 25 -1.21 12.94 2.12
N ALA A 26 -2.01 13.90 2.60
CA ALA A 26 -3.34 13.63 3.11
C ALA A 26 -4.27 13.11 2.01
N GLU A 27 -4.24 13.72 0.82
CA GLU A 27 -4.97 13.26 -0.36
C GLU A 27 -4.58 11.84 -0.76
N ALA A 28 -3.29 11.50 -0.73
CA ALA A 28 -2.83 10.13 -1.00
C ALA A 28 -3.38 9.12 0.01
N ILE A 29 -3.41 9.48 1.31
CA ILE A 29 -3.98 8.63 2.36
C ILE A 29 -5.48 8.44 2.14
N VAL A 30 -6.21 9.51 1.85
CA VAL A 30 -7.66 9.46 1.58
C VAL A 30 -7.94 8.59 0.36
N ALA A 31 -7.22 8.80 -0.74
CA ALA A 31 -7.39 8.01 -1.96
C ALA A 31 -7.16 6.51 -1.75
N VAL A 32 -6.17 6.14 -0.94
CA VAL A 32 -5.95 4.72 -0.55
C VAL A 32 -7.10 4.22 0.33
N GLY A 33 -7.57 5.03 1.28
CA GLY A 33 -8.72 4.69 2.12
C GLY A 33 -10.00 4.45 1.30
N ASP A 34 -10.28 5.33 0.35
CA ASP A 34 -11.41 5.20 -0.56
C ASP A 34 -11.29 3.94 -1.43
N LEU A 35 -10.10 3.66 -1.98
CA LEU A 35 -9.84 2.44 -2.74
C LEU A 35 -10.15 1.16 -1.95
N VAL A 36 -9.71 1.10 -0.68
CA VAL A 36 -9.99 -0.04 0.21
C VAL A 36 -11.48 -0.13 0.53
N ALA A 37 -12.13 1.01 0.80
CA ALA A 37 -13.56 1.06 1.12
C ALA A 37 -14.47 0.65 -0.05
N GLU A 38 -14.08 0.97 -1.29
CA GLU A 38 -14.84 0.66 -2.51
C GLU A 38 -14.65 -0.79 -2.99
N ARG A 39 -13.62 -1.49 -2.51
CA ARG A 39 -13.22 -2.81 -3.03
C ARG A 39 -13.18 -3.84 -1.91
N GLU A 40 -14.29 -4.54 -1.72
CA GLU A 40 -14.41 -5.59 -0.71
C GLU A 40 -13.35 -6.71 -0.82
N ALA A 41 -12.80 -6.94 -2.02
CA ALA A 41 -11.76 -7.94 -2.23
C ALA A 41 -10.38 -7.52 -1.69
N ILE A 42 -10.16 -6.23 -1.41
CA ILE A 42 -8.90 -5.71 -0.89
C ILE A 42 -8.90 -5.87 0.62
N ARG A 43 -8.02 -6.73 1.10
CA ARG A 43 -7.81 -6.95 2.53
C ARG A 43 -6.94 -5.86 3.14
N GLU A 44 -5.85 -5.52 2.46
CA GLU A 44 -4.82 -4.62 2.97
C GLU A 44 -4.05 -3.97 1.81
N VAL A 45 -3.68 -2.71 1.99
CA VAL A 45 -2.79 -1.96 1.10
C VAL A 45 -1.68 -1.36 1.95
N GLU A 46 -0.43 -1.74 1.67
CA GLU A 46 0.76 -1.15 2.27
C GLU A 46 1.46 -0.28 1.22
N ILE A 47 1.60 1.02 1.51
CA ILE A 47 2.40 1.94 0.70
C ILE A 47 3.73 2.18 1.41
N ASN A 48 4.82 1.66 0.85
CA ASN A 48 6.14 1.86 1.41
C ASN A 48 7.24 1.66 0.34
N PRO A 49 7.96 2.72 -0.09
CA PRO A 49 7.94 4.09 0.45
C PRO A 49 6.96 5.04 -0.26
N LEU A 50 6.41 5.99 0.51
CA LEU A 50 5.74 7.20 0.00
C LEU A 50 6.73 8.36 -0.03
N LEU A 51 7.06 8.85 -1.23
CA LEU A 51 7.92 10.02 -1.40
C LEU A 51 7.09 11.31 -1.35
N ALA A 52 7.25 12.07 -0.27
CA ALA A 52 6.66 13.40 -0.12
C ALA A 52 7.66 14.49 -0.53
N ARG A 53 7.21 15.48 -1.30
CA ARG A 53 8.00 16.59 -1.84
C ARG A 53 7.19 17.88 -1.73
N PRO A 54 7.80 19.06 -1.94
CA PRO A 54 7.07 20.34 -1.89
C PRO A 54 6.03 20.50 -3.00
N ASP A 55 6.12 19.69 -4.06
CA ASP A 55 5.26 19.69 -5.25
C ASP A 55 4.31 18.48 -5.31
N GLY A 56 4.22 17.69 -4.24
CA GLY A 56 3.26 16.59 -4.13
C GLY A 56 3.77 15.35 -3.41
N ALA A 57 3.03 14.25 -3.53
CA ALA A 57 3.38 12.96 -2.96
C ALA A 57 3.23 11.84 -4.00
N VAL A 58 4.18 10.89 -4.01
CA VAL A 58 4.20 9.76 -4.97
C VAL A 58 4.53 8.48 -4.23
N ALA A 59 3.68 7.46 -4.36
CA ALA A 59 4.00 6.10 -3.92
C ALA A 59 5.04 5.50 -4.88
N LEU A 60 6.18 5.08 -4.34
CA LEU A 60 7.24 4.45 -5.14
C LEU A 60 7.07 2.93 -5.23
N ASP A 61 6.40 2.35 -4.24
CA ASP A 61 6.07 0.93 -4.17
C ASP A 61 4.76 0.73 -3.39
N ALA A 62 4.10 -0.39 -3.65
CA ALA A 62 2.84 -0.76 -3.01
C ALA A 62 2.65 -2.28 -2.99
N LEU A 63 2.25 -2.82 -1.85
CA LEU A 63 1.81 -4.21 -1.69
C LEU A 63 0.31 -4.25 -1.43
N VAL A 64 -0.42 -5.05 -2.21
CA VAL A 64 -1.86 -5.23 -2.07
C VAL A 64 -2.16 -6.68 -1.75
N SER A 65 -2.80 -6.91 -0.61
CA SER A 65 -3.32 -8.22 -0.21
C SER A 65 -4.81 -8.29 -0.53
N LEU A 66 -5.22 -9.39 -1.14
CA LEU A 66 -6.62 -9.66 -1.45
C LEU A 66 -7.15 -10.74 -0.52
N ASP A 67 -8.42 -10.66 -0.14
CA ASP A 67 -9.09 -11.78 0.49
C ASP A 67 -9.26 -12.88 -0.56
N GLY A 68 -8.50 -13.97 -0.39
CA GLY A 68 -8.61 -15.15 -1.23
C GLY A 68 -9.60 -16.15 -0.62
N GLU A 69 -10.70 -16.44 -1.32
CA GLU A 69 -11.04 -17.85 -1.45
C GLU A 69 -9.95 -18.46 -2.32
N LEU A 70 -9.03 -19.19 -1.68
CA LEU A 70 -8.11 -20.07 -2.39
C LEU A 70 -8.96 -21.09 -3.16
N HIS A 71 -9.26 -20.81 -4.43
CA HIS A 71 -9.42 -21.88 -5.40
C HIS A 71 -8.04 -22.48 -5.60
N ASP A 72 -7.74 -23.45 -4.74
CA ASP A 72 -6.56 -24.29 -4.80
C ASP A 72 -6.59 -25.13 -6.09
N ASP A 73 -6.12 -24.55 -7.19
CA ASP A 73 -5.79 -25.28 -8.42
C ASP A 73 -4.43 -26.01 -8.29
N GLY A 74 -4.09 -26.45 -7.07
CA GLY A 74 -2.83 -27.06 -6.68
C GLY A 74 -2.77 -28.60 -6.70
N ASP A 75 -3.86 -29.35 -6.90
CA ASP A 75 -3.82 -30.83 -6.77
C ASP A 75 -3.66 -31.61 -8.10
N ARG A 76 -3.42 -30.97 -9.25
CA ARG A 76 -3.24 -31.73 -10.52
C ARG A 76 -1.83 -32.31 -10.74
N ARG A 77 -0.95 -32.30 -9.73
CA ARG A 77 0.41 -32.88 -9.84
C ARG A 77 0.71 -34.05 -8.88
N ARG A 78 -0.26 -34.58 -8.13
CA ARG A 78 -0.07 -35.82 -7.35
C ARG A 78 -0.75 -37.08 -7.90
N ASP A 79 -1.70 -36.97 -8.83
CA ASP A 79 -2.37 -38.15 -9.40
C ASP A 79 -1.64 -38.87 -10.54
N ARG A 80 -0.60 -38.27 -11.14
CA ARG A 80 0.14 -38.92 -12.24
C ARG A 80 1.19 -39.94 -11.79
N ARG A 81 1.36 -40.17 -10.47
CA ARG A 81 2.28 -41.20 -9.93
C ARG A 81 1.57 -42.46 -9.40
N ARG A 82 0.25 -42.58 -9.54
CA ARG A 82 -0.49 -43.79 -9.13
C ARG A 82 -0.92 -44.74 -10.28
N ASN A 83 -0.73 -44.36 -11.55
CA ASN A 83 -1.17 -45.16 -12.72
C ASN A 83 -0.03 -45.53 -13.69
N ARG A 84 1.08 -46.03 -13.16
CA ARG A 84 2.01 -46.90 -13.91
C ARG A 84 2.31 -48.13 -13.06
N SER A 85 1.32 -49.02 -12.99
CA SER A 85 1.54 -50.46 -12.86
C SER A 85 1.59 -51.07 -14.25
#